data_AF-A0A0D1ZPH5-F1
#
_entry.id   AF-A0A0D1ZPH5-F1
#
_cell.length_a   1.000
_cell.length_b   1.000
_cell.length_c   1.000
_cell.angle_alpha   90.00
_cell.angle_beta   90.00
_cell.angle_gamma   90.00
#
_symmetry.space_group_name_H-M   'P 1'
#
loop_
_entity.id
_entity.type
_entity.pdbx_description
1 polymer ?
#
loop_
_entity_poly.entity_id
_entity_poly.type
_entity_poly.pdbx_seq_one_letter_code
_entity_poly.pdbx_strand_id
1 'polypeptide(L)'
;MPFPFVLSTTSNISFQSSLTSSSHPSLPSAATSQRALLRAALKSHKRLSPTDQASDIPSLASIIHNYLRYLLTLDLALSGKPVAGEEIHIALAKEPEIEWRPTLSSASIPGRERDRVKGRGLDYDIFFVHHTLALVHQLAARQSLLGLYASANPSPEQRAALVQNASKSLKTAHSIHSYLLLRTNSSNDGPPNFPPGAVDISAAVQSALRHLTHAEFDLLCVLKDDPYPALLVQSRNKDDREWMIRAPQIPKVRAQVLTRLCIGAAEHASAAAVALKVEASKVSKDLLDYCDGVRRTSRAKACRFQALDEDTAGSTGRGIAWLKAALSEIGIEPPKESSKSAGLGRLKASWNERREDKRIEKGSPNWGLDGGKLEEGRIVEYLYEKMSKENDTINIQLIPDWKPLLSLLPSGMNMPMDDKRKPDFLEEAELAAMRAPPEDDDFKDTASSDEEEGGDRQPVGAFPGTHQEYGGSGTAYY
;
A
#
# COMPACT_ATOMS: atom_id res chain seq x y z
N MET A 1 -1.21 -2.37 12.57
CA MET A 1 -1.12 -3.60 11.74
C MET A 1 -1.95 -3.35 10.48
N PRO A 2 -1.35 -3.09 9.30
CA PRO A 2 -2.10 -2.62 8.12
C PRO A 2 -3.17 -3.59 7.65
N PHE A 3 -4.26 -3.09 7.05
CA PHE A 3 -5.38 -3.92 6.59
C PHE A 3 -4.95 -4.94 5.49
N PRO A 4 -5.45 -6.20 5.52
CA PRO A 4 -5.15 -7.21 4.50
C PRO A 4 -5.96 -6.99 3.23
N PHE A 5 -5.52 -6.05 2.39
CA PHE A 5 -6.19 -5.76 1.13
C PHE A 5 -6.15 -6.94 0.15
N VAL A 6 -7.23 -7.08 -0.62
CA VAL A 6 -7.30 -8.00 -1.77
C VAL A 6 -7.06 -7.20 -3.03
N LEU A 7 -6.19 -7.69 -3.92
CA LEU A 7 -5.86 -7.00 -5.16
C LEU A 7 -6.93 -7.21 -6.24
N SER A 8 -7.24 -6.13 -6.95
CA SER A 8 -8.18 -6.16 -8.07
C SER A 8 -7.66 -6.99 -9.24
N THR A 9 -8.56 -7.51 -10.06
CA THR A 9 -8.22 -8.24 -11.30
C THR A 9 -8.86 -7.56 -12.51
N THR A 10 -8.24 -7.65 -13.68
CA THR A 10 -8.69 -6.92 -14.89
C THR A 10 -8.92 -7.83 -16.10
N SER A 11 -9.69 -7.37 -17.09
CA SER A 11 -10.07 -8.13 -18.30
C SER A 11 -9.00 -7.99 -19.39
N ASN A 12 -9.20 -8.65 -20.53
CA ASN A 12 -8.37 -8.39 -21.71
C ASN A 12 -8.82 -7.09 -22.40
N ILE A 13 -7.87 -6.40 -23.03
CA ILE A 13 -8.14 -5.33 -23.99
C ILE A 13 -6.95 -5.26 -24.96
N SER A 14 -7.21 -4.79 -26.18
CA SER A 14 -6.17 -4.36 -27.12
C SER A 14 -6.32 -2.86 -27.37
N PHE A 15 -5.31 -2.09 -26.98
CA PHE A 15 -5.28 -0.64 -27.24
C PHE A 15 -5.17 -0.32 -28.72
N GLN A 16 -4.55 -1.18 -29.53
CA GLN A 16 -4.49 -1.00 -31.00
C GLN A 16 -5.88 -0.96 -31.66
N SER A 17 -6.90 -1.54 -31.01
CA SER A 17 -8.28 -1.47 -31.50
C SER A 17 -8.97 -0.12 -31.24
N SER A 18 -8.35 0.74 -30.43
CA SER A 18 -8.90 1.97 -29.89
C SER A 18 -8.00 3.19 -30.15
N LEU A 19 -6.70 2.97 -30.31
CA LEU A 19 -5.66 3.96 -30.44
C LEU A 19 -4.78 3.62 -31.64
N THR A 20 -4.49 4.63 -32.46
CA THR A 20 -3.55 4.55 -33.58
C THR A 20 -2.50 5.64 -33.42
N SER A 21 -1.26 5.36 -33.79
CA SER A 21 -0.17 6.35 -33.72
C SER A 21 0.58 6.35 -35.04
N SER A 22 0.71 7.51 -35.69
CA SER A 22 1.49 7.64 -36.92
C SER A 22 2.97 7.76 -36.64
N SER A 23 3.37 8.52 -35.61
CA SER A 23 4.78 8.67 -35.27
C SER A 23 5.36 7.48 -34.48
N HIS A 24 4.54 6.82 -33.65
CA HIS A 24 4.97 5.71 -32.78
C HIS A 24 4.02 4.50 -32.90
N PRO A 25 3.94 3.82 -34.05
CA PRO A 25 2.93 2.80 -34.35
C PRO A 25 2.95 1.60 -33.40
N SER A 26 4.09 1.29 -32.78
CA SER A 26 4.21 0.18 -31.82
C SER A 26 3.83 0.55 -30.38
N LEU A 27 3.65 1.83 -30.04
CA LEU A 27 3.32 2.26 -28.67
C LEU A 27 2.00 1.65 -28.15
N PRO A 28 0.85 1.69 -28.89
CA PRO A 28 -0.38 1.04 -28.44
C PRO A 28 -0.25 -0.49 -28.30
N SER A 29 0.59 -1.13 -29.12
CA SER A 29 0.81 -2.59 -29.07
C SER A 29 1.71 -2.99 -27.88
N ALA A 30 2.73 -2.20 -27.60
CA ALA A 30 3.60 -2.36 -26.43
C ALA A 30 2.80 -2.17 -25.14
N ALA A 31 1.97 -1.12 -25.05
CA ALA A 31 1.08 -0.91 -23.90
C ALA A 31 0.11 -2.09 -23.71
N THR A 32 -0.44 -2.64 -24.81
CA THR A 32 -1.30 -3.84 -24.77
C THR A 32 -0.56 -5.05 -24.19
N SER A 33 0.69 -5.26 -24.61
CA SER A 33 1.54 -6.35 -24.12
C SER A 33 1.85 -6.21 -22.63
N GLN A 34 2.22 -5.02 -22.18
CA GLN A 34 2.47 -4.74 -20.76
C GLN A 34 1.21 -4.91 -19.89
N ARG A 35 0.05 -4.51 -20.42
CA ARG A 35 -1.23 -4.76 -19.75
C ARG A 35 -1.55 -6.24 -19.62
N ALA A 36 -1.22 -7.04 -20.64
CA ALA A 36 -1.39 -8.49 -20.61
C ALA A 36 -0.51 -9.14 -19.53
N LEU A 37 0.73 -8.66 -19.36
CA LEU A 37 1.63 -9.07 -18.28
C LEU A 37 1.06 -8.72 -16.91
N LEU A 38 0.59 -7.48 -16.71
CA LEU A 38 -0.09 -7.06 -15.48
C LEU A 38 -1.26 -7.98 -15.13
N ARG A 39 -2.15 -8.23 -16.10
CA ARG A 39 -3.31 -9.11 -15.89
C ARG A 39 -2.88 -10.53 -15.50
N ALA A 40 -1.88 -11.08 -16.18
CA ALA A 40 -1.36 -12.41 -15.88
C ALA A 40 -0.77 -12.48 -14.46
N ALA A 41 0.01 -11.47 -14.08
CA ALA A 41 0.60 -11.34 -12.74
C ALA A 41 -0.48 -11.27 -11.66
N LEU A 42 -1.47 -10.38 -11.79
CA LEU A 42 -2.59 -10.28 -10.82
C LEU A 42 -3.38 -11.58 -10.69
N LYS A 43 -3.61 -12.28 -11.81
CA LYS A 43 -4.32 -13.58 -11.80
C LYS A 43 -3.47 -14.68 -11.15
N SER A 44 -2.15 -14.66 -11.37
CA SER A 44 -1.20 -15.60 -10.75
C SER A 44 -1.15 -15.36 -9.23
N HIS A 45 -0.91 -14.11 -8.83
CA HIS A 45 -0.86 -13.69 -7.42
C HIS A 45 -2.10 -14.13 -6.63
N LYS A 46 -3.30 -13.91 -7.18
CA LYS A 46 -4.56 -14.32 -6.54
C LYS A 46 -4.64 -15.83 -6.25
N ARG A 47 -3.94 -16.67 -7.04
CA ARG A 47 -3.95 -18.14 -6.90
C ARG A 47 -2.87 -18.67 -5.96
N LEU A 48 -1.89 -17.85 -5.62
CA LEU A 48 -0.81 -18.21 -4.71
C LEU A 48 -1.33 -18.47 -3.30
N SER A 49 -0.60 -19.29 -2.55
CA SER A 49 -0.84 -19.42 -1.10
C SER A 49 -0.52 -18.10 -0.39
N PRO A 50 -1.05 -17.83 0.82
CA PRO A 50 -0.72 -16.61 1.55
C PRO A 50 0.79 -16.37 1.74
N THR A 51 1.55 -17.45 1.95
CA THR A 51 3.01 -17.39 2.09
C THR A 51 3.69 -16.99 0.78
N ASP A 52 3.25 -17.56 -0.34
CA ASP A 52 3.83 -17.26 -1.65
C ASP A 52 3.43 -15.87 -2.16
N GLN A 53 2.22 -15.41 -1.80
CA GLN A 53 1.77 -14.04 -2.09
C GLN A 53 2.74 -13.01 -1.52
N ALA A 54 3.21 -13.21 -0.29
CA ALA A 54 4.16 -12.30 0.36
C ALA A 54 5.46 -12.14 -0.44
N SER A 55 5.99 -13.22 -0.98
CA SER A 55 7.22 -13.24 -1.79
C SER A 55 7.02 -12.64 -3.19
N ASP A 56 5.79 -12.65 -3.71
CA ASP A 56 5.45 -12.16 -5.06
C ASP A 56 5.24 -10.62 -5.12
N ILE A 57 4.97 -9.97 -3.97
CA ILE A 57 4.68 -8.53 -3.88
C ILE A 57 5.70 -7.63 -4.61
N PRO A 58 7.04 -7.78 -4.44
CA PRO A 58 8.00 -6.91 -5.12
C PRO A 58 7.98 -7.04 -6.65
N SER A 59 7.82 -8.27 -7.16
CA SER A 59 7.70 -8.55 -8.59
C SER A 59 6.45 -7.89 -9.16
N LEU A 60 5.32 -8.05 -8.48
CA LEU A 60 4.05 -7.46 -8.87
C LEU A 60 4.11 -5.92 -8.90
N ALA A 61 4.75 -5.30 -7.90
CA ALA A 61 4.96 -3.84 -7.88
C ALA A 61 5.72 -3.34 -9.11
N SER A 62 6.79 -4.05 -9.51
CA SER A 62 7.58 -3.73 -10.70
C SER A 62 6.75 -3.84 -11.99
N ILE A 63 5.98 -4.92 -12.15
CA ILE A 63 5.11 -5.13 -13.32
C ILE A 63 4.05 -4.03 -13.42
N ILE A 64 3.40 -3.69 -12.31
CA ILE A 64 2.40 -2.60 -12.26
C ILE A 64 3.05 -1.27 -12.63
N HIS A 65 4.21 -0.97 -12.04
CA HIS A 65 4.93 0.27 -12.32
C HIS A 65 5.35 0.38 -13.79
N ASN A 66 5.87 -0.68 -14.38
CA ASN A 66 6.22 -0.72 -15.79
C ASN A 66 5.01 -0.45 -16.68
N TYR A 67 3.87 -1.09 -16.42
CA TYR A 67 2.65 -0.82 -17.19
C TYR A 67 2.17 0.64 -17.04
N LEU A 68 2.28 1.22 -15.84
CA LEU A 68 1.89 2.61 -15.60
C LEU A 68 2.66 3.59 -16.48
N ARG A 69 3.96 3.37 -16.73
CA ARG A 69 4.76 4.24 -17.61
C ARG A 69 4.15 4.32 -19.02
N TYR A 70 3.81 3.17 -19.61
CA TYR A 70 3.13 3.13 -20.92
C TYR A 70 1.75 3.80 -20.87
N LEU A 71 0.96 3.52 -19.84
CA LEU A 71 -0.40 4.04 -19.74
C LEU A 71 -0.44 5.56 -19.56
N LEU A 72 0.47 6.12 -18.77
CA LEU A 72 0.63 7.55 -18.56
C LEU A 72 1.23 8.25 -19.78
N THR A 73 2.14 7.61 -20.51
CA THR A 73 2.63 8.11 -21.81
C THR A 73 1.48 8.22 -22.82
N LEU A 74 0.61 7.21 -22.93
CA LEU A 74 -0.56 7.26 -23.83
C LEU A 74 -1.52 8.41 -23.46
N ASP A 75 -1.80 8.58 -22.17
CA ASP A 75 -2.65 9.65 -21.63
C ASP A 75 -2.10 11.05 -21.92
N LEU A 76 -0.79 11.24 -21.70
CA LEU A 76 -0.12 12.51 -21.95
C LEU A 76 -0.05 12.84 -23.45
N ALA A 77 0.25 11.84 -24.28
CA ALA A 77 0.27 11.97 -25.73
C ALA A 77 -1.12 12.31 -26.31
N LEU A 78 -2.18 11.67 -25.81
CA LEU A 78 -3.57 12.00 -26.21
C LEU A 78 -3.98 13.42 -25.81
N SER A 79 -3.35 13.98 -24.79
CA SER A 79 -3.53 15.37 -24.38
C SER A 79 -2.74 16.36 -25.25
N GLY A 80 -2.06 15.90 -26.30
CA GLY A 80 -1.24 16.73 -27.20
C GLY A 80 0.02 17.29 -26.55
N LYS A 81 0.46 16.72 -25.42
CA LYS A 81 1.65 17.16 -24.69
C LYS A 81 2.85 16.30 -25.07
N PRO A 82 4.05 16.88 -25.23
CA PRO A 82 5.25 16.11 -25.51
C PRO A 82 5.61 15.20 -24.33
N VAL A 83 6.16 14.04 -24.64
CA VAL A 83 6.59 13.04 -23.65
C VAL A 83 8.10 12.83 -23.82
N ALA A 84 8.87 13.04 -22.74
CA ALA A 84 10.33 13.00 -22.79
C ALA A 84 10.96 13.87 -23.91
N GLY A 85 10.31 15.00 -24.24
CA GLY A 85 10.75 15.91 -25.31
C GLY A 85 10.29 15.51 -26.72
N GLU A 86 9.61 14.37 -26.87
CA GLU A 86 9.11 13.88 -28.16
C GLU A 86 7.63 14.22 -28.39
N GLU A 87 7.28 14.55 -29.64
CA GLU A 87 5.90 14.69 -30.08
C GLU A 87 5.34 13.34 -30.54
N ILE A 88 4.29 12.88 -29.86
CA ILE A 88 3.64 11.60 -30.15
C ILE A 88 2.27 11.88 -30.78
N HIS A 89 2.14 11.58 -32.07
CA HIS A 89 0.90 11.75 -32.83
C HIS A 89 0.00 10.53 -32.66
N ILE A 90 -0.78 10.54 -31.58
CA ILE A 90 -1.75 9.50 -31.27
C ILE A 90 -3.18 9.98 -31.51
N ALA A 91 -3.99 9.13 -32.13
CA ALA A 91 -5.41 9.38 -32.39
C ALA A 91 -6.27 8.34 -31.67
N LEU A 92 -7.36 8.82 -31.05
CA LEU A 92 -8.40 8.00 -30.44
C LEU A 92 -9.43 7.61 -31.49
N ALA A 93 -9.41 6.35 -31.93
CA ALA A 93 -10.39 5.81 -32.86
C ALA A 93 -11.73 5.47 -32.16
N LYS A 94 -11.66 4.95 -30.94
CA LYS A 94 -12.81 4.71 -30.05
C LYS A 94 -12.35 4.70 -28.61
N GLU A 95 -13.25 5.00 -27.67
CA GLU A 95 -12.90 4.88 -26.25
C GLU A 95 -12.59 3.42 -25.86
N PRO A 96 -11.46 3.17 -25.16
CA PRO A 96 -11.17 1.85 -24.64
C PRO A 96 -12.18 1.49 -23.55
N GLU A 97 -12.78 0.31 -23.66
CA GLU A 97 -13.70 -0.23 -22.67
C GLU A 97 -12.99 -1.29 -21.82
N ILE A 98 -12.93 -1.05 -20.52
CA ILE A 98 -12.06 -1.79 -19.61
C ILE A 98 -12.86 -2.32 -18.44
N GLU A 99 -12.62 -3.56 -18.04
CA GLU A 99 -13.31 -4.16 -16.91
C GLU A 99 -12.35 -4.51 -15.77
N TRP A 100 -12.62 -3.93 -14.60
CA TRP A 100 -11.93 -4.23 -13.35
C TRP A 100 -12.87 -4.92 -12.39
N ARG A 101 -12.33 -5.73 -11.48
CA ARG A 101 -13.08 -6.34 -10.38
C ARG A 101 -12.75 -5.61 -9.08
N PRO A 102 -13.64 -4.73 -8.58
CA PRO A 102 -13.46 -4.03 -7.32
C PRO A 102 -13.42 -4.98 -6.12
N THR A 103 -12.56 -4.70 -5.15
CA THR A 103 -12.33 -5.53 -3.96
C THR A 103 -12.77 -4.86 -2.66
N LEU A 104 -12.98 -3.54 -2.64
CA LEU A 104 -13.40 -2.81 -1.44
C LEU A 104 -14.91 -2.70 -1.30
N SER A 105 -15.68 -3.12 -2.30
CA SER A 105 -17.13 -3.09 -2.23
C SER A 105 -17.69 -3.97 -1.08
N SER A 106 -18.95 -3.78 -0.67
CA SER A 106 -19.65 -4.68 0.24
C SER A 106 -19.84 -6.05 -0.44
N ALA A 107 -19.69 -7.13 0.32
CA ALA A 107 -19.76 -8.47 -0.26
C ALA A 107 -21.18 -8.80 -0.74
N SER A 108 -21.34 -9.13 -2.03
CA SER A 108 -22.44 -9.97 -2.48
C SER A 108 -22.13 -11.42 -2.12
N ILE A 109 -23.04 -12.09 -1.41
CA ILE A 109 -23.14 -13.55 -1.19
C ILE A 109 -21.80 -14.29 -0.93
N PRO A 110 -21.57 -14.83 0.29
CA PRO A 110 -20.38 -15.63 0.60
C PRO A 110 -20.12 -16.72 -0.45
N GLY A 111 -18.89 -16.78 -0.97
CA GLY A 111 -18.46 -17.77 -1.97
C GLY A 111 -18.66 -17.40 -3.43
N ARG A 112 -19.35 -16.29 -3.75
CA ARG A 112 -19.46 -15.78 -5.13
C ARG A 112 -18.39 -14.72 -5.40
N GLU A 113 -17.62 -14.90 -6.47
CA GLU A 113 -16.75 -13.83 -6.96
C GLU A 113 -17.58 -12.65 -7.44
N ARG A 114 -17.10 -11.43 -7.16
CA ARG A 114 -17.75 -10.21 -7.63
C ARG A 114 -17.72 -10.12 -9.15
N ASP A 115 -18.77 -9.53 -9.69
CA ASP A 115 -18.82 -9.22 -11.11
C ASP A 115 -17.82 -8.10 -11.43
N ARG A 116 -17.31 -8.11 -12.66
CA ARG A 116 -16.44 -7.04 -13.14
C ARG A 116 -17.28 -5.81 -13.46
N VAL A 117 -16.72 -4.64 -13.22
CA VAL A 117 -17.31 -3.34 -13.54
C VAL A 117 -16.63 -2.80 -14.79
N LYS A 118 -17.43 -2.59 -15.83
CA LYS A 118 -17.00 -2.01 -17.10
C LYS A 118 -16.99 -0.49 -17.02
N GLY A 119 -15.84 0.12 -17.29
CA GLY A 119 -15.64 1.56 -17.43
C GLY A 119 -15.04 1.91 -18.80
N ARG A 120 -14.94 3.21 -19.09
CA ARG A 120 -14.44 3.73 -20.37
C ARG A 120 -13.26 4.68 -20.15
N GLY A 121 -12.41 4.80 -21.16
CA GLY A 121 -11.30 5.75 -21.18
C GLY A 121 -10.07 5.29 -20.40
N LEU A 122 -8.96 5.99 -20.61
CA LEU A 122 -7.69 5.67 -19.95
C LEU A 122 -7.70 6.02 -18.47
N ASP A 123 -8.40 7.08 -18.05
CA ASP A 123 -8.53 7.46 -16.64
C ASP A 123 -9.06 6.30 -15.79
N TYR A 124 -10.04 5.55 -16.29
CA TYR A 124 -10.56 4.39 -15.57
C TYR A 124 -9.47 3.33 -15.28
N ASP A 125 -8.60 3.04 -16.27
CA ASP A 125 -7.48 2.11 -16.08
C ASP A 125 -6.40 2.73 -15.20
N ILE A 126 -6.05 4.01 -15.40
CA ILE A 126 -5.03 4.74 -14.64
C ILE A 126 -5.37 4.69 -13.15
N PHE A 127 -6.62 5.00 -12.79
CA PHE A 127 -7.07 5.00 -11.40
C PHE A 127 -7.01 3.61 -10.78
N PHE A 128 -7.48 2.58 -11.48
CA PHE A 128 -7.44 1.21 -10.94
C PHE A 128 -6.01 0.67 -10.82
N VAL A 129 -5.13 0.96 -11.77
CA VAL A 129 -3.74 0.49 -11.75
C VAL A 129 -2.97 1.18 -10.63
N HIS A 130 -3.11 2.50 -10.46
CA HIS A 130 -2.52 3.22 -9.32
C HIS A 130 -3.09 2.75 -7.99
N HIS A 131 -4.42 2.60 -7.88
CA HIS A 131 -5.06 2.07 -6.68
C HIS A 131 -4.48 0.69 -6.32
N THR A 132 -4.37 -0.21 -7.31
CA THR A 132 -3.78 -1.54 -7.12
C THR A 132 -2.32 -1.44 -6.67
N LEU A 133 -1.52 -0.54 -7.25
CA LEU A 133 -0.14 -0.31 -6.81
C LEU A 133 -0.06 0.17 -5.34
N ALA A 134 -0.94 1.07 -4.94
CA ALA A 134 -1.01 1.55 -3.56
C ALA A 134 -1.33 0.41 -2.58
N LEU A 135 -2.28 -0.45 -2.94
CA LEU A 135 -2.61 -1.64 -2.14
C LEU A 135 -1.44 -2.63 -2.07
N VAL A 136 -0.70 -2.84 -3.17
CA VAL A 136 0.53 -3.66 -3.17
C VAL A 136 1.57 -3.12 -2.19
N HIS A 137 1.75 -1.79 -2.11
CA HIS A 137 2.63 -1.19 -1.12
C HIS A 137 2.11 -1.32 0.32
N GLN A 138 0.80 -1.23 0.56
CA GLN A 138 0.24 -1.51 1.88
C GLN A 138 0.46 -2.98 2.30
N LEU A 139 0.33 -3.92 1.36
CA LEU A 139 0.65 -5.34 1.60
C LEU A 139 2.15 -5.55 1.86
N ALA A 140 3.04 -4.83 1.16
CA ALA A 140 4.48 -4.85 1.44
C ALA A 140 4.80 -4.33 2.86
N ALA A 141 4.12 -3.26 3.29
CA ALA A 141 4.24 -2.72 4.65
C ALA A 141 3.75 -3.73 5.69
N ARG A 142 2.60 -4.35 5.42
CA ARG A 142 2.03 -5.42 6.25
C ARG A 142 3.01 -6.58 6.40
N GLN A 143 3.62 -7.06 5.32
CA GLN A 143 4.58 -8.16 5.38
C GLN A 143 5.83 -7.79 6.19
N SER A 144 6.34 -6.57 6.03
CA SER A 144 7.47 -6.08 6.83
C SER A 144 7.12 -6.03 8.32
N LEU A 145 5.90 -5.58 8.65
CA LEU A 145 5.41 -5.55 10.03
C LEU A 145 5.15 -6.93 10.61
N LEU A 146 4.66 -7.88 9.81
CA LEU A 146 4.53 -9.27 10.25
C LEU A 146 5.88 -9.84 10.71
N GLY A 147 6.98 -9.51 10.02
CA GLY A 147 8.33 -9.87 10.43
C GLY A 147 8.72 -9.39 11.84
N LEU A 148 8.18 -8.26 12.30
CA LEU A 148 8.41 -7.78 13.67
C LEU A 148 7.71 -8.62 14.74
N TYR A 149 6.64 -9.33 14.35
CA TYR A 149 5.79 -10.10 15.26
C TYR A 149 6.00 -11.61 15.17
N ALA A 150 6.33 -12.12 13.98
CA ALA A 150 6.49 -13.55 13.70
C ALA A 150 7.91 -14.05 13.97
N SER A 151 8.93 -13.19 13.88
CA SER A 151 10.29 -13.56 14.26
C SER A 151 10.43 -13.55 15.77
N ALA A 152 10.79 -14.70 16.37
CA ALA A 152 11.22 -14.75 17.76
C ALA A 152 12.50 -13.92 17.88
N ASN A 153 12.35 -12.65 18.28
CA ASN A 153 13.41 -11.67 18.52
C ASN A 153 14.26 -11.34 17.27
N PRO A 154 13.75 -10.53 16.31
CA PRO A 154 14.58 -10.01 15.23
C PRO A 154 15.76 -9.21 15.79
N SER A 155 16.93 -9.33 15.15
CA SER A 155 18.10 -8.51 15.52
C SER A 155 17.79 -7.01 15.41
N PRO A 156 18.54 -6.12 16.09
CA PRO A 156 18.36 -4.67 15.96
C PRO A 156 18.43 -4.20 14.51
N GLU A 157 19.34 -4.76 13.71
CA GLU A 157 19.51 -4.46 12.28
C GLU A 157 18.29 -4.93 11.48
N GLN A 158 17.81 -6.14 11.74
CA GLN A 158 16.61 -6.68 11.08
C GLN A 158 15.37 -5.84 11.43
N ARG A 159 15.21 -5.47 12.70
CA ARG A 159 14.12 -4.59 13.14
C ARG A 159 14.19 -3.23 12.43
N ALA A 160 15.37 -2.63 12.33
CA ALA A 160 15.56 -1.37 11.62
C ALA A 160 15.18 -1.49 10.13
N ALA A 161 15.62 -2.56 9.46
CA ALA A 161 15.30 -2.82 8.05
C ALA A 161 13.80 -3.02 7.83
N LEU A 162 13.12 -3.80 8.68
CA LEU A 162 11.67 -4.01 8.61
C LEU A 162 10.88 -2.71 8.79
N VAL A 163 11.27 -1.88 9.77
CA VAL A 163 10.65 -0.56 10.01
C VAL A 163 10.89 0.38 8.83
N GLN A 164 12.10 0.40 8.25
CA GLN A 164 12.42 1.21 7.08
C GLN A 164 11.60 0.78 5.85
N ASN A 165 11.49 -0.53 5.60
CA ASN A 165 10.73 -1.08 4.48
C ASN A 165 9.23 -0.79 4.61
N ALA A 166 8.66 -0.94 5.82
CA ALA A 166 7.28 -0.57 6.10
C ALA A 166 7.06 0.93 5.90
N SER A 167 7.98 1.77 6.39
CA SER A 167 7.91 3.24 6.24
C SER A 167 7.91 3.66 4.78
N LYS A 168 8.84 3.14 3.98
CA LYS A 168 8.94 3.42 2.54
C LYS A 168 7.66 3.04 1.82
N SER A 169 7.11 1.87 2.13
CA SER A 169 5.92 1.34 1.48
C SER A 169 4.67 2.15 1.82
N LEU A 170 4.45 2.49 3.10
CA LEU A 170 3.32 3.33 3.52
C LEU A 170 3.39 4.74 2.91
N LYS A 171 4.57 5.37 2.90
CA LYS A 171 4.76 6.67 2.24
C LYS A 171 4.44 6.61 0.75
N THR A 172 4.87 5.53 0.08
CA THR A 172 4.60 5.33 -1.34
C THR A 172 3.10 5.17 -1.60
N ALA A 173 2.42 4.32 -0.82
CA ALA A 173 0.96 4.16 -0.91
C ALA A 173 0.21 5.49 -0.67
N HIS A 174 0.61 6.25 0.36
CA HIS A 174 0.04 7.56 0.66
C HIS A 174 0.17 8.52 -0.52
N SER A 175 1.39 8.66 -1.07
CA SER A 175 1.65 9.53 -2.22
C SER A 175 0.84 9.16 -3.47
N ILE A 176 0.55 7.87 -3.68
CA ILE A 176 -0.28 7.40 -4.79
C ILE A 176 -1.74 7.81 -4.57
N HIS A 177 -2.29 7.63 -3.36
CA HIS A 177 -3.64 8.08 -3.06
C HIS A 177 -3.76 9.61 -3.15
N SER A 178 -2.76 10.35 -2.66
CA SER A 178 -2.68 11.81 -2.83
C SER A 178 -2.65 12.22 -4.31
N TYR A 179 -1.87 11.51 -5.14
CA TYR A 179 -1.82 11.73 -6.59
C TYR A 179 -3.19 11.52 -7.27
N LEU A 180 -3.91 10.44 -6.94
CA LEU A 180 -5.23 10.19 -7.51
C LEU A 180 -6.27 11.25 -7.11
N LEU A 181 -6.23 11.73 -5.87
CA LEU A 181 -7.07 12.83 -5.42
C LEU A 181 -6.72 14.14 -6.13
N LEU A 182 -5.42 14.43 -6.31
CA LEU A 182 -4.99 15.60 -7.06
C LEU A 182 -5.46 15.51 -8.52
N ARG A 183 -5.31 14.37 -9.17
CA ARG A 183 -5.76 14.13 -10.56
C ARG A 183 -7.27 14.31 -10.68
N THR A 184 -8.04 13.83 -9.71
CA THR A 184 -9.50 14.02 -9.66
C THR A 184 -9.89 15.51 -9.66
N ASN A 185 -9.11 16.36 -8.98
CA ASN A 185 -9.42 17.78 -8.81
C ASN A 185 -8.76 18.69 -9.87
N SER A 186 -7.82 18.18 -10.67
CA SER A 186 -7.00 18.98 -11.59
C SER A 186 -7.41 18.87 -13.06
N SER A 187 -8.45 18.08 -13.37
CA SER A 187 -8.94 17.92 -14.73
C SER A 187 -9.72 19.16 -15.19
N ASN A 188 -9.42 19.65 -16.39
CA ASN A 188 -10.13 20.79 -17.00
C ASN A 188 -11.59 20.43 -17.34
N ASP A 189 -11.87 19.14 -17.61
CA ASP A 189 -13.19 18.63 -17.96
C ASP A 189 -14.03 18.26 -16.72
N GLY A 190 -13.56 18.65 -15.53
CA GLY A 190 -14.13 18.24 -14.26
C GLY A 190 -13.65 16.86 -13.80
N PRO A 191 -14.08 16.40 -12.61
CA PRO A 191 -13.62 15.14 -12.06
C PRO A 191 -14.02 13.96 -12.95
N PRO A 192 -13.14 12.95 -13.12
CA PRO A 192 -13.47 11.76 -13.89
C PRO A 192 -14.74 11.08 -13.37
N ASN A 193 -15.67 10.78 -14.29
CA ASN A 193 -16.91 10.09 -13.94
C ASN A 193 -16.76 8.58 -14.09
N PHE A 194 -16.79 7.86 -12.98
CA PHE A 194 -16.65 6.40 -12.95
C PHE A 194 -17.99 5.69 -12.73
N PRO A 195 -18.15 4.45 -13.23
CA PRO A 195 -19.34 3.66 -12.98
C PRO A 195 -19.61 3.50 -11.47
N PRO A 196 -20.87 3.53 -11.00
CA PRO A 196 -21.20 3.44 -9.57
C PRO A 196 -20.68 2.18 -8.85
N GLY A 197 -20.43 1.10 -9.59
CA GLY A 197 -19.84 -0.13 -9.07
C GLY A 197 -18.33 -0.06 -8.81
N ALA A 198 -17.63 0.93 -9.36
CA ALA A 198 -16.18 1.11 -9.25
C ALA A 198 -15.79 1.87 -7.96
N VAL A 199 -16.34 1.42 -6.82
CA VAL A 199 -16.23 2.10 -5.52
C VAL A 199 -14.78 2.31 -5.09
N ASP A 200 -13.92 1.33 -5.38
CA ASP A 200 -12.49 1.33 -5.07
C ASP A 200 -11.77 2.60 -5.53
N ILE A 201 -12.11 3.14 -6.69
CA ILE A 201 -11.45 4.31 -7.30
C ILE A 201 -12.22 5.62 -7.08
N SER A 202 -13.30 5.60 -6.31
CA SER A 202 -14.02 6.83 -5.96
C SER A 202 -13.16 7.79 -5.13
N ALA A 203 -13.38 9.09 -5.28
CA ALA A 203 -12.64 10.11 -4.52
C ALA A 203 -12.79 9.93 -2.99
N ALA A 204 -13.97 9.52 -2.53
CA ALA A 204 -14.24 9.23 -1.12
C ALA A 204 -13.37 8.08 -0.60
N VAL A 205 -13.28 6.97 -1.33
CA VAL A 205 -12.43 5.82 -0.96
C VAL A 205 -10.95 6.16 -1.04
N GLN A 206 -10.50 6.87 -2.08
CA GLN A 206 -9.10 7.28 -2.19
C GLN A 206 -8.69 8.24 -1.05
N SER A 207 -9.58 9.17 -0.66
CA SER A 207 -9.41 10.03 0.51
C SER A 207 -9.30 9.21 1.79
N ALA A 208 -10.20 8.23 1.98
CA ALA A 208 -10.17 7.36 3.13
C ALA A 208 -8.87 6.56 3.23
N LEU A 209 -8.43 5.94 2.13
CA LEU A 209 -7.20 5.15 2.11
C LEU A 209 -5.96 6.01 2.32
N ARG A 210 -5.93 7.25 1.83
CA ARG A 210 -4.87 8.22 2.14
C ARG A 210 -4.79 8.48 3.65
N HIS A 211 -5.93 8.80 4.28
CA HIS A 211 -5.99 9.05 5.72
C HIS A 211 -5.63 7.81 6.53
N LEU A 212 -6.15 6.63 6.16
CA LEU A 212 -5.84 5.38 6.84
C LEU A 212 -4.34 5.04 6.75
N THR A 213 -3.72 5.20 5.58
CA THR A 213 -2.27 4.98 5.40
C THR A 213 -1.46 5.93 6.29
N HIS A 214 -1.93 7.17 6.47
CA HIS A 214 -1.29 8.12 7.38
C HIS A 214 -1.39 7.65 8.84
N ALA A 215 -2.58 7.24 9.30
CA ALA A 215 -2.77 6.71 10.64
C ALA A 215 -1.85 5.50 10.92
N GLU A 216 -1.73 4.59 9.95
CA GLU A 216 -0.85 3.43 10.04
C GLU A 216 0.64 3.82 10.10
N PHE A 217 1.04 4.88 9.40
CA PHE A 217 2.40 5.40 9.43
C PHE A 217 2.74 6.08 10.76
N ASP A 218 1.83 6.89 11.31
CA ASP A 218 2.01 7.47 12.65
C ASP A 218 2.15 6.38 13.71
N LEU A 219 1.33 5.33 13.63
CA LEU A 219 1.43 4.17 14.51
C LEU A 219 2.72 3.37 14.31
N LEU A 220 3.26 3.29 13.09
CA LEU A 220 4.57 2.70 12.84
C LEU A 220 5.68 3.52 13.51
N CYS A 221 5.60 4.86 13.47
CA CYS A 221 6.52 5.74 14.17
C CYS A 221 6.42 5.60 15.70
N VAL A 222 5.21 5.36 16.23
CA VAL A 222 5.03 5.02 17.64
C VAL A 222 5.65 3.66 17.97
N LEU A 223 5.37 2.63 17.18
CA LEU A 223 5.87 1.26 17.37
C LEU A 223 7.40 1.18 17.40
N LYS A 224 8.08 2.08 16.67
CA LYS A 224 9.53 2.17 16.66
C LYS A 224 10.09 2.43 18.08
N ASP A 225 9.46 3.33 18.82
CA ASP A 225 9.93 3.82 20.12
C ASP A 225 9.16 3.21 21.31
N ASP A 226 8.10 2.43 21.06
CA ASP A 226 7.28 1.77 22.08
C ASP A 226 7.85 0.40 22.46
N PRO A 227 8.34 0.20 23.70
CA PRO A 227 8.96 -1.06 24.10
C PRO A 227 7.95 -2.16 24.46
N TYR A 228 6.70 -1.80 24.77
CA TYR A 228 5.75 -2.72 25.38
C TYR A 228 5.27 -3.85 24.46
N PRO A 229 5.02 -3.63 23.15
CA PRO A 229 4.71 -4.72 22.23
C PRO A 229 5.79 -5.81 22.22
N ALA A 230 7.07 -5.41 22.18
CA ALA A 230 8.20 -6.35 22.19
C ALA A 230 8.32 -7.09 23.53
N LEU A 231 8.16 -6.37 24.65
CA LEU A 231 8.18 -6.97 25.99
C LEU A 231 7.11 -8.05 26.16
N LEU A 232 5.90 -7.83 25.67
CA LEU A 232 4.85 -8.84 25.74
C LEU A 232 5.15 -10.06 24.85
N VAL A 233 5.71 -9.86 23.65
CA VAL A 233 6.13 -10.96 22.79
C VAL A 233 7.23 -11.79 23.48
N GLN A 234 8.25 -11.13 24.04
CA GLN A 234 9.33 -11.77 24.79
C GLN A 234 8.83 -12.55 26.01
N SER A 235 7.93 -11.97 26.82
CA SER A 235 7.37 -12.63 28.01
C SER A 235 6.65 -13.96 27.71
N ARG A 236 6.35 -14.21 26.43
CA ARG A 236 5.66 -15.41 25.95
C ARG A 236 6.60 -16.40 25.27
N ASN A 237 7.82 -15.99 24.95
CA ASN A 237 8.82 -16.86 24.40
C ASN A 237 9.36 -17.76 25.52
N LYS A 238 8.95 -19.04 25.51
CA LYS A 238 9.39 -20.03 26.51
C LYS A 238 10.89 -20.29 26.48
N ASP A 239 11.53 -19.98 25.36
CA ASP A 239 12.95 -20.16 25.14
C ASP A 239 13.76 -18.90 25.53
N ASP A 240 13.08 -17.80 25.87
CA ASP A 240 13.73 -16.59 26.35
C ASP A 240 14.18 -16.77 27.81
N ARG A 241 15.51 -16.85 27.98
CA ARG A 241 16.18 -16.94 29.28
C ARG A 241 16.92 -15.65 29.64
N GLU A 242 16.80 -14.59 28.86
CA GLU A 242 17.55 -13.35 29.06
C GLU A 242 17.19 -12.69 30.40
N TRP A 243 15.92 -12.80 30.80
CA TRP A 243 15.44 -12.35 32.12
C TRP A 243 16.15 -13.04 33.29
N MET A 244 16.70 -14.25 33.10
CA MET A 244 17.46 -14.97 34.11
C MET A 244 18.87 -14.38 34.31
N ILE A 245 19.36 -13.64 33.32
CA ILE A 245 20.70 -13.01 33.32
C ILE A 245 20.58 -11.54 33.73
N ARG A 246 19.54 -10.83 33.27
CA ARG A 246 19.32 -9.41 33.59
C ARG A 246 17.83 -9.07 33.60
N ALA A 247 17.40 -8.30 34.58
CA ALA A 247 16.06 -7.74 34.59
C ALA A 247 15.82 -6.87 33.34
N PRO A 248 14.71 -7.07 32.59
CA PRO A 248 14.39 -6.25 31.42
C PRO A 248 14.37 -4.77 31.77
N GLN A 249 15.22 -3.98 31.11
CA GLN A 249 15.22 -2.53 31.25
C GLN A 249 14.24 -1.96 30.23
N ILE A 250 13.14 -1.39 30.70
CA ILE A 250 12.16 -0.73 29.83
C ILE A 250 12.70 0.68 29.53
N PRO A 251 13.04 1.00 28.26
CA PRO A 251 13.51 2.34 27.92
C PRO A 251 12.46 3.40 28.27
N LYS A 252 12.94 4.56 28.74
CA LYS A 252 12.05 5.72 28.94
C LYS A 252 11.48 6.16 27.60
N VAL A 253 10.16 6.22 27.52
CA VAL A 253 9.47 6.68 26.31
C VAL A 253 9.31 8.19 26.34
N ARG A 254 9.31 8.81 25.15
CA ARG A 254 8.90 10.22 24.98
C ARG A 254 7.38 10.32 25.02
N ALA A 255 6.80 10.02 26.18
CA ALA A 255 5.37 9.76 26.37
C ALA A 255 4.46 10.84 25.75
N GLN A 256 4.80 12.13 25.93
CA GLN A 256 4.02 13.23 25.37
C GLN A 256 4.02 13.25 23.83
N VAL A 257 5.18 13.03 23.21
CA VAL A 257 5.30 12.97 21.74
C VAL A 257 4.50 11.79 21.19
N LEU A 258 4.65 10.61 21.81
CA LEU A 258 3.92 9.40 21.40
C LEU A 258 2.41 9.53 21.62
N THR A 259 2.00 10.21 22.68
CA THR A 259 0.58 10.54 22.91
C THR A 259 0.02 11.33 21.75
N ARG A 260 0.68 12.42 21.35
CA ARG A 260 0.21 13.28 20.25
C ARG A 260 0.18 12.56 18.91
N LEU A 261 1.17 11.72 18.62
CA LEU A 261 1.16 10.84 17.44
C LEU A 261 -0.03 9.88 17.43
N CYS A 262 -0.34 9.27 18.58
CA CYS A 262 -1.49 8.39 18.70
C CYS A 262 -2.81 9.14 18.49
N ILE A 263 -2.93 10.39 18.99
CA ILE A 263 -4.12 11.21 18.71
C ILE A 263 -4.21 11.58 17.22
N GLY A 264 -3.10 11.96 16.57
CA GLY A 264 -3.05 12.21 15.13
C GLY A 264 -3.50 10.99 14.32
N ALA A 265 -3.00 9.80 14.66
CA ALA A 265 -3.44 8.55 14.07
C ALA A 265 -4.94 8.28 14.27
N ALA A 266 -5.50 8.60 15.45
CA ALA A 266 -6.91 8.45 15.73
C ALA A 266 -7.77 9.43 14.89
N GLU A 267 -7.33 10.67 14.73
CA GLU A 267 -7.98 11.68 13.90
C GLU A 267 -8.00 11.25 12.42
N HIS A 268 -6.87 10.76 11.90
CA HIS A 268 -6.77 10.20 10.55
C HIS A 268 -7.66 8.97 10.36
N ALA A 269 -7.68 8.03 11.31
CA ALA A 269 -8.56 6.85 11.24
C ALA A 269 -10.06 7.24 11.30
N SER A 270 -10.39 8.27 12.08
CA SER A 270 -11.74 8.85 12.13
C SER A 270 -12.13 9.48 10.78
N ALA A 271 -11.24 10.29 10.19
CA ALA A 271 -11.44 10.88 8.88
C ALA A 271 -11.62 9.82 7.78
N ALA A 272 -10.84 8.73 7.83
CA ALA A 272 -10.99 7.60 6.94
C ALA A 272 -12.37 6.94 7.08
N ALA A 273 -12.81 6.65 8.30
CA ALA A 273 -14.14 6.07 8.55
C ALA A 273 -15.27 6.99 8.07
N VAL A 274 -15.16 8.31 8.26
CA VAL A 274 -16.15 9.29 7.75
C VAL A 274 -16.18 9.29 6.23
N ALA A 275 -15.03 9.31 5.57
CA ALA A 275 -14.96 9.29 4.10
C ALA A 275 -15.54 7.99 3.51
N LEU A 276 -15.27 6.83 4.12
CA LEU A 276 -15.87 5.56 3.69
C LEU A 276 -17.39 5.52 3.91
N LYS A 277 -17.91 6.22 4.93
CA LYS A 277 -19.35 6.24 5.21
C LYS A 277 -20.18 6.93 4.11
N VAL A 278 -19.57 7.78 3.29
CA VAL A 278 -20.21 8.33 2.08
C VAL A 278 -20.65 7.20 1.15
N GLU A 279 -19.90 6.10 1.11
CA GLU A 279 -20.18 4.90 0.34
C GLU A 279 -20.54 3.71 1.25
N ALA A 280 -21.11 3.95 2.46
CA ALA A 280 -21.28 2.93 3.50
C ALA A 280 -22.02 1.67 3.05
N SER A 281 -23.04 1.80 2.20
CA SER A 281 -23.81 0.66 1.68
C SER A 281 -23.02 -0.16 0.66
N LYS A 282 -22.01 0.45 0.05
CA LYS A 282 -21.22 -0.13 -1.03
C LYS A 282 -19.82 -0.53 -0.61
N VAL A 283 -19.33 -0.18 0.58
CA VAL A 283 -17.97 -0.52 1.06
C VAL A 283 -18.01 -1.71 2.03
N SER A 284 -16.92 -2.48 2.07
CA SER A 284 -16.74 -3.61 2.99
C SER A 284 -16.88 -3.18 4.45
N LYS A 285 -17.71 -3.93 5.21
CA LYS A 285 -17.87 -3.75 6.65
C LYS A 285 -16.56 -3.97 7.40
N ASP A 286 -15.75 -4.94 6.97
CA ASP A 286 -14.48 -5.27 7.62
C ASP A 286 -13.50 -4.07 7.58
N LEU A 287 -13.51 -3.30 6.49
CA LEU A 287 -12.67 -2.10 6.38
C LEU A 287 -13.16 -0.98 7.31
N LEU A 288 -14.48 -0.79 7.41
CA LEU A 288 -15.08 0.18 8.34
C LEU A 288 -14.78 -0.19 9.80
N ASP A 289 -14.96 -1.45 10.16
CA ASP A 289 -14.69 -1.98 11.49
C ASP A 289 -13.18 -1.86 11.82
N TYR A 290 -12.31 -2.12 10.85
CA TYR A 290 -10.87 -1.90 11.00
C TYR A 290 -10.52 -0.43 11.25
N CYS A 291 -11.09 0.52 10.49
CA CYS A 291 -10.88 1.95 10.74
C CYS A 291 -11.31 2.37 12.16
N ASP A 292 -12.46 1.87 12.64
CA ASP A 292 -12.90 2.13 14.03
C ASP A 292 -11.97 1.46 15.05
N GLY A 293 -11.49 0.26 14.77
CA GLY A 293 -10.48 -0.45 15.56
C GLY A 293 -9.20 0.37 15.71
N VAL A 294 -8.62 0.84 14.59
CA VAL A 294 -7.44 1.71 14.59
C VAL A 294 -7.71 2.98 15.39
N ARG A 295 -8.85 3.65 15.18
CA ARG A 295 -9.22 4.87 15.91
C ARG A 295 -9.24 4.66 17.43
N ARG A 296 -9.92 3.61 17.91
CA ARG A 296 -10.02 3.30 19.35
C ARG A 296 -8.69 2.88 19.95
N THR A 297 -7.97 1.99 19.27
CA THR A 297 -6.65 1.52 19.71
C THR A 297 -5.67 2.67 19.83
N SER A 298 -5.66 3.58 18.86
CA SER A 298 -4.81 4.79 18.91
C SER A 298 -5.16 5.68 20.12
N ARG A 299 -6.44 5.90 20.42
CA ARG A 299 -6.85 6.65 21.61
C ARG A 299 -6.45 5.95 22.92
N ALA A 300 -6.57 4.63 22.98
CA ALA A 300 -6.11 3.86 24.12
C ALA A 300 -4.59 3.93 24.31
N LYS A 301 -3.80 3.84 23.21
CA LYS A 301 -2.35 4.06 23.24
C LYS A 301 -1.99 5.45 23.78
N ALA A 302 -2.71 6.49 23.35
CA ALA A 302 -2.52 7.84 23.88
C ALA A 302 -2.76 7.91 25.40
N CYS A 303 -3.85 7.31 25.88
CA CYS A 303 -4.13 7.21 27.32
C CYS A 303 -3.06 6.40 28.06
N ARG A 304 -2.56 5.30 27.48
CA ARG A 304 -1.46 4.53 28.06
C ARG A 304 -0.19 5.36 28.19
N PHE A 305 0.20 6.13 27.17
CA PHE A 305 1.38 6.97 27.27
C PHE A 305 1.21 8.08 28.31
N GLN A 306 0.01 8.67 28.45
CA GLN A 306 -0.29 9.58 29.55
C GLN A 306 -0.16 8.90 30.93
N ALA A 307 -0.61 7.64 31.05
CA ALA A 307 -0.42 6.89 32.29
C ALA A 307 1.05 6.72 32.67
N LEU A 308 1.91 6.43 31.68
CA LEU A 308 3.35 6.28 31.89
C LEU A 308 4.04 7.60 32.25
N ASP A 309 3.59 8.72 31.68
CA ASP A 309 4.11 10.06 32.02
C ASP A 309 3.78 10.40 33.48
N GLU A 310 2.53 10.18 33.89
CA GLU A 310 2.05 10.43 35.25
C GLU A 310 2.76 9.53 36.27
N ASP A 311 2.95 8.25 35.96
CA ASP A 311 3.70 7.31 36.82
C ASP A 311 5.16 7.75 36.99
N THR A 312 5.81 8.14 35.89
CA THR A 312 7.19 8.64 35.92
C THR A 312 7.31 9.94 36.73
N ALA A 313 6.26 10.76 36.73
CA ALA A 313 6.15 11.97 37.56
C ALA A 313 5.78 11.69 39.03
N GLY A 314 5.64 10.41 39.43
CA GLY A 314 5.28 10.02 40.79
C GLY A 314 3.80 10.15 41.11
N SER A 315 2.94 10.34 40.10
CA SER A 315 1.47 10.43 40.23
C SER A 315 0.79 9.11 39.79
N THR A 316 1.26 7.98 40.32
CA THR A 316 0.77 6.64 39.99
C THR A 316 -0.76 6.50 40.09
N GLY A 317 -1.42 7.14 41.05
CA GLY A 317 -2.89 7.13 41.17
C GLY A 317 -3.59 7.70 39.93
N ARG A 318 -3.10 8.84 39.39
CA ARG A 318 -3.57 9.41 38.11
C ARG A 318 -3.21 8.51 36.93
N GLY A 319 -2.02 7.90 36.96
CA GLY A 319 -1.62 6.92 35.96
C GLY A 319 -2.58 5.74 35.85
N ILE A 320 -3.02 5.17 36.97
CA ILE A 320 -4.03 4.10 36.99
C ILE A 320 -5.37 4.58 36.41
N ALA A 321 -5.79 5.82 36.71
CA ALA A 321 -7.01 6.39 36.12
C ALA A 321 -6.91 6.52 34.58
N TRP A 322 -5.75 6.92 34.05
CA TRP A 322 -5.50 6.92 32.60
C TRP A 322 -5.57 5.52 31.98
N LEU A 323 -5.11 4.48 32.68
CA LEU A 323 -5.26 3.10 32.21
C LEU A 323 -6.72 2.64 32.20
N LYS A 324 -7.54 3.07 33.18
CA LYS A 324 -9.01 2.85 33.13
C LYS A 324 -9.63 3.54 31.91
N ALA A 325 -9.20 4.75 31.57
CA ALA A 325 -9.63 5.45 30.36
C ALA A 325 -9.22 4.68 29.08
N ALA A 326 -7.98 4.17 29.04
CA ALA A 326 -7.48 3.37 27.93
C ALA A 326 -8.32 2.10 27.71
N LEU A 327 -8.63 1.34 28.76
CA LEU A 327 -9.52 0.17 28.69
C LEU A 327 -10.90 0.53 28.13
N SER A 328 -11.47 1.65 28.61
CA SER A 328 -12.77 2.12 28.13
C SER A 328 -12.76 2.47 26.64
N GLU A 329 -11.71 3.09 26.11
CA GLU A 329 -11.59 3.44 24.69
C GLU A 329 -11.65 2.20 23.78
N ILE A 330 -10.99 1.10 24.18
CA ILE A 330 -11.06 -0.18 23.47
C ILE A 330 -12.30 -1.02 23.85
N GLY A 331 -13.17 -0.54 24.74
CA GLY A 331 -14.41 -1.21 25.13
C GLY A 331 -14.21 -2.42 26.04
N ILE A 332 -13.13 -2.42 26.84
CA ILE A 332 -12.93 -3.34 27.95
C ILE A 332 -13.44 -2.63 29.22
N GLU A 333 -14.31 -3.29 29.99
CA GLU A 333 -14.84 -2.67 31.22
C GLU A 333 -13.72 -2.53 32.25
N PRO A 334 -13.43 -1.31 32.74
CA PRO A 334 -12.38 -1.12 33.73
C PRO A 334 -12.78 -1.83 35.04
N PRO A 335 -11.82 -2.44 35.77
CA PRO A 335 -12.11 -3.11 37.02
C PRO A 335 -12.79 -2.17 38.02
N LYS A 336 -13.95 -2.56 38.56
CA LYS A 336 -14.61 -1.87 39.67
C LYS A 336 -13.99 -2.34 40.99
N GLU A 337 -13.86 -1.43 41.95
CA GLU A 337 -13.20 -1.64 43.26
C GLU A 337 -13.83 -2.73 44.14
N SER A 338 -14.97 -3.34 43.75
CA SER A 338 -15.71 -4.29 44.59
C SER A 338 -16.24 -5.56 43.91
N SER A 339 -16.01 -5.80 42.61
CA SER A 339 -16.65 -6.96 41.93
C SER A 339 -15.67 -8.04 41.47
N LYS A 340 -15.76 -9.22 42.12
CA LYS A 340 -15.12 -10.50 41.72
C LYS A 340 -15.68 -11.13 40.42
N SER A 341 -16.33 -10.38 39.54
CA SER A 341 -17.09 -10.94 38.39
C SER A 341 -16.32 -11.00 37.05
N ALA A 342 -15.00 -10.81 37.02
CA ALA A 342 -14.20 -10.72 35.80
C ALA A 342 -13.92 -12.07 35.05
N GLY A 343 -14.53 -13.19 35.45
CA GLY A 343 -14.13 -14.53 35.00
C GLY A 343 -14.47 -14.88 33.54
N LEU A 344 -15.68 -14.58 33.07
CA LEU A 344 -16.14 -15.02 31.73
C LEU A 344 -15.66 -14.11 30.59
N GLY A 345 -15.50 -12.80 30.85
CA GLY A 345 -14.94 -11.83 29.89
C GLY A 345 -13.45 -12.09 29.62
N ARG A 346 -12.67 -12.33 30.69
CA ARG A 346 -11.24 -12.69 30.60
C ARG A 346 -11.03 -14.01 29.83
N LEU A 347 -11.93 -14.99 29.97
CA LEU A 347 -11.84 -16.25 29.21
C LEU A 347 -12.08 -16.08 27.70
N LYS A 348 -13.08 -15.27 27.29
CA LYS A 348 -13.34 -14.98 25.87
C LYS A 348 -12.23 -14.12 25.25
N ALA A 349 -11.73 -13.13 25.99
CA ALA A 349 -10.57 -12.33 25.59
C ALA A 349 -9.35 -13.25 25.38
N SER A 350 -8.99 -14.06 26.39
CA SER A 350 -7.88 -15.03 26.33
C SER A 350 -7.99 -16.05 25.18
N TRP A 351 -9.21 -16.44 24.81
CA TRP A 351 -9.42 -17.32 23.65
C TRP A 351 -9.16 -16.63 22.31
N ASN A 352 -9.73 -15.44 22.11
CA ASN A 352 -9.55 -14.67 20.87
C ASN A 352 -8.09 -14.24 20.69
N GLU A 353 -7.46 -13.89 21.81
CA GLU A 353 -6.03 -13.66 21.96
C GLU A 353 -5.18 -14.85 21.48
N ARG A 354 -5.41 -16.06 22.00
CA ARG A 354 -4.71 -17.26 21.53
C ARG A 354 -4.91 -17.54 20.04
N ARG A 355 -6.08 -17.18 19.50
CA ARG A 355 -6.34 -17.28 18.05
C ARG A 355 -5.55 -16.26 17.26
N GLU A 356 -5.46 -15.02 17.75
CA GLU A 356 -4.69 -13.96 17.09
C GLU A 356 -3.20 -14.27 17.10
N ASP A 357 -2.69 -14.77 18.22
CA ASP A 357 -1.30 -15.20 18.32
C ASP A 357 -0.97 -16.31 17.32
N LYS A 358 -1.85 -17.31 17.19
CA LYS A 358 -1.72 -18.35 16.17
C LYS A 358 -1.83 -17.81 14.76
N ARG A 359 -2.57 -16.72 14.53
CA ARG A 359 -2.66 -16.07 13.21
C ARG A 359 -1.36 -15.36 12.89
N ILE A 360 -0.79 -14.63 13.84
CA ILE A 360 0.50 -13.96 13.70
C ILE A 360 1.61 -14.99 13.45
N GLU A 361 1.71 -16.01 14.30
CA GLU A 361 2.72 -17.09 14.19
C GLU A 361 2.65 -17.79 12.83
N LYS A 362 1.44 -18.05 12.33
CA LYS A 362 1.22 -18.72 11.04
C LYS A 362 1.20 -17.77 9.83
N GLY A 363 1.41 -16.46 10.03
CA GLY A 363 1.24 -15.46 8.97
C GLY A 363 -0.14 -15.50 8.30
N SER A 364 -1.19 -15.84 9.04
CA SER A 364 -2.56 -15.98 8.54
C SER A 364 -3.02 -14.68 7.87
N PRO A 365 -3.67 -14.73 6.69
CA PRO A 365 -4.04 -13.52 5.94
C PRO A 365 -4.88 -12.51 6.74
N ASN A 366 -5.58 -12.97 7.78
CA ASN A 366 -6.53 -12.17 8.57
C ASN A 366 -5.96 -11.62 9.89
N TRP A 367 -4.64 -11.63 10.10
CA TRP A 367 -4.03 -11.05 11.31
C TRP A 367 -4.25 -9.53 11.40
N GLY A 368 -4.39 -8.96 12.59
CA GLY A 368 -4.49 -7.51 12.80
C GLY A 368 -5.77 -6.83 12.29
N LEU A 369 -6.82 -7.60 11.94
CA LEU A 369 -8.12 -7.05 11.51
C LEU A 369 -8.84 -6.24 12.59
N ASP A 370 -8.45 -6.40 13.86
CA ASP A 370 -8.99 -5.68 15.01
C ASP A 370 -8.36 -4.29 15.22
N GLY A 371 -7.48 -3.86 14.32
CA GLY A 371 -6.77 -2.59 14.43
C GLY A 371 -5.80 -2.53 15.62
N GLY A 372 -5.32 -3.69 16.11
CA GLY A 372 -4.38 -3.78 17.24
C GLY A 372 -5.04 -3.72 18.63
N LYS A 373 -6.37 -3.81 18.69
CA LYS A 373 -7.15 -3.74 19.93
C LYS A 373 -6.73 -4.81 20.95
N LEU A 374 -6.53 -6.06 20.51
CA LEU A 374 -6.15 -7.18 21.38
C LEU A 374 -4.73 -6.99 21.93
N GLU A 375 -3.79 -6.54 21.09
CA GLU A 375 -2.42 -6.23 21.53
C GLU A 375 -2.43 -5.11 22.58
N GLU A 376 -3.07 -3.99 22.29
CA GLU A 376 -3.09 -2.85 23.19
C GLU A 376 -3.81 -3.16 24.50
N GLY A 377 -4.92 -3.93 24.44
CA GLY A 377 -5.63 -4.38 25.64
C GLY A 377 -4.71 -5.12 26.61
N ARG A 378 -3.88 -6.04 26.11
CA ARG A 378 -2.91 -6.77 26.94
C ARG A 378 -1.89 -5.85 27.60
N ILE A 379 -1.38 -4.86 26.86
CA ILE A 379 -0.39 -3.92 27.39
C ILE A 379 -1.02 -3.09 28.51
N VAL A 380 -2.21 -2.58 28.28
CA VAL A 380 -2.94 -1.76 29.26
C VAL A 380 -3.30 -2.58 30.51
N GLU A 381 -3.76 -3.82 30.35
CA GLU A 381 -4.04 -4.72 31.47
C GLU A 381 -2.78 -5.05 32.29
N TYR A 382 -1.67 -5.37 31.63
CA TYR A 382 -0.38 -5.61 32.30
C TYR A 382 0.07 -4.39 33.12
N LEU A 383 0.01 -3.19 32.53
CA LEU A 383 0.37 -1.96 33.22
C LEU A 383 -0.59 -1.65 34.37
N TYR A 384 -1.88 -1.92 34.18
CA TYR A 384 -2.90 -1.68 35.20
C TYR A 384 -2.64 -2.55 36.43
N GLU A 385 -2.40 -3.84 36.23
CA GLU A 385 -2.10 -4.77 37.33
C GLU A 385 -0.79 -4.40 38.03
N LYS A 386 0.25 -4.03 37.27
CA LYS A 386 1.54 -3.59 37.83
C LYS A 386 1.39 -2.33 38.69
N MET A 387 0.85 -1.25 38.12
CA MET A 387 0.75 0.04 38.78
C MET A 387 -0.24 0.00 39.95
N SER A 388 -1.32 -0.78 39.86
CA SER A 388 -2.26 -0.95 40.98
C SER A 388 -1.56 -1.63 42.17
N LYS A 389 -0.81 -2.71 41.92
CA LYS A 389 -0.05 -3.39 42.99
C LYS A 389 0.97 -2.47 43.64
N GLU A 390 1.71 -1.70 42.85
CA GLU A 390 2.68 -0.72 43.35
C GLU A 390 1.99 0.39 44.17
N ASN A 391 0.84 0.88 43.70
CA ASN A 391 0.09 1.89 44.42
C ASN A 391 -0.49 1.36 45.73
N ASP A 392 -1.02 0.13 45.76
CA ASP A 392 -1.59 -0.47 46.96
C ASP A 392 -0.54 -0.80 48.04
N THR A 393 0.72 -0.96 47.64
CA THR A 393 1.80 -1.41 48.55
C THR A 393 2.80 -0.33 48.91
N ILE A 394 3.09 0.61 48.01
CA ILE A 394 4.17 1.60 48.15
C ILE A 394 3.61 3.02 48.13
N ASN A 395 2.89 3.40 47.06
CA ASN A 395 2.57 4.82 46.83
C ASN A 395 1.33 5.32 47.57
N ILE A 396 0.36 4.43 47.82
CA ILE A 396 -0.90 4.65 48.55
C ILE A 396 -1.59 5.96 48.10
N GLN A 397 -1.72 6.16 46.79
CA GLN A 397 -2.36 7.35 46.21
C GLN A 397 -3.83 7.07 45.90
N LEU A 398 -4.68 8.09 46.08
CA LEU A 398 -6.05 8.05 45.62
C LEU A 398 -6.11 8.01 44.09
N ILE A 399 -6.96 7.13 43.56
CA ILE A 399 -7.20 7.00 42.12
C ILE A 399 -8.38 7.93 41.76
N PRO A 400 -8.18 9.00 40.98
CA PRO A 400 -9.27 9.89 40.60
C PRO A 400 -10.22 9.26 39.58
N ASP A 401 -11.38 9.90 39.34
CA ASP A 401 -12.26 9.50 38.25
C ASP A 401 -11.55 9.69 36.90
N TRP A 402 -11.68 8.70 36.02
CA TRP A 402 -10.96 8.65 34.76
C TRP A 402 -11.68 9.39 33.64
N LYS A 403 -13.01 9.54 33.71
CA LYS A 403 -13.81 10.17 32.63
C LYS A 403 -13.37 11.60 32.33
N PRO A 404 -13.12 12.47 33.33
CA PRO A 404 -12.67 13.83 33.06
C PRO A 404 -11.31 13.89 32.35
N LEU A 405 -10.44 12.91 32.57
CA LEU A 405 -9.10 12.86 31.98
C LEU A 405 -9.13 12.81 30.45
N LEU A 406 -10.14 12.18 29.84
CA LEU A 406 -10.26 12.13 28.38
C LEU A 406 -10.34 13.51 27.72
N SER A 407 -10.80 14.53 28.46
CA SER A 407 -10.83 15.92 27.97
C SER A 407 -9.46 16.61 28.02
N LEU A 408 -8.48 16.03 28.73
CA LEU A 408 -7.11 16.52 28.84
C LEU A 408 -6.18 15.96 27.77
N LEU A 409 -6.67 15.08 26.88
CA LEU A 409 -5.87 14.58 25.77
C LEU A 409 -5.41 15.75 24.87
N PRO A 410 -4.11 15.82 24.53
CA PRO A 410 -3.59 16.90 23.70
C PRO A 410 -4.07 16.76 22.26
N SER A 411 -3.93 17.84 21.48
CA SER A 411 -4.12 17.80 20.03
C SER A 411 -3.15 16.85 19.33
N GLY A 412 -3.63 16.24 18.25
CA GLY A 412 -2.85 15.37 17.39
C GLY A 412 -1.57 16.01 16.85
N MET A 413 -0.59 15.17 16.58
CA MET A 413 0.60 15.49 15.79
C MET A 413 0.73 14.41 14.74
N ASN A 414 1.10 14.80 13.52
CA ASN A 414 1.21 13.90 12.38
C ASN A 414 2.65 13.88 11.89
N MET A 415 3.14 12.72 11.49
CA MET A 415 4.46 12.61 10.86
C MET A 415 4.41 13.14 9.42
N PRO A 416 5.48 13.80 8.94
CA PRO A 416 5.50 14.27 7.56
C PRO A 416 5.36 13.13 6.55
N MET A 417 4.42 13.31 5.62
CA MET A 417 4.21 12.47 4.45
C MET A 417 4.56 13.24 3.18
N ASP A 418 5.11 12.55 2.20
CA ASP A 418 5.42 13.13 0.89
C ASP A 418 4.17 13.10 0.01
N ASP A 419 3.59 14.27 -0.25
CA ASP A 419 2.37 14.38 -1.09
C ASP A 419 2.66 14.55 -2.59
N LYS A 420 3.91 14.84 -2.95
CA LYS A 420 4.29 15.16 -4.33
C LYS A 420 4.86 13.94 -5.03
N ARG A 421 3.99 13.07 -5.52
CA ARG A 421 4.38 12.02 -6.48
C ARG A 421 4.57 12.64 -7.86
N LYS A 422 5.72 12.38 -8.48
CA LYS A 422 5.91 12.62 -9.92
C LYS A 422 5.57 11.31 -10.65
N PRO A 423 4.65 11.33 -11.63
CA PRO A 423 4.46 10.19 -12.51
C PRO A 423 5.70 9.99 -13.38
N ASP A 424 6.04 8.72 -13.59
CA ASP A 424 7.13 8.33 -14.48
C ASP A 424 6.53 7.95 -15.83
N PHE A 425 7.22 8.36 -16.90
CA PHE A 425 6.82 8.14 -18.29
C PHE A 425 7.86 7.23 -18.96
N LEU A 426 7.61 6.86 -20.21
CA LEU A 426 8.65 6.27 -21.05
C LEU A 426 9.73 7.29 -21.38
N GLU A 427 10.98 6.83 -21.35
CA GLU A 427 12.15 7.63 -21.68
C GLU A 427 12.31 7.78 -23.20
N GLU A 428 13.08 8.78 -23.64
CA GLU A 428 13.36 9.06 -25.07
C GLU A 428 13.85 7.81 -25.81
N ALA A 429 14.77 7.04 -25.23
CA ALA A 429 15.28 5.82 -25.86
C ALA A 429 14.19 4.73 -26.03
N GLU A 430 13.26 4.63 -25.07
CA GLU A 430 12.14 3.70 -25.17
C GLU A 430 11.15 4.14 -26.25
N LEU A 431 10.91 5.45 -26.39
CA LEU A 431 10.06 6.04 -27.43
C LEU A 431 10.67 5.93 -28.82
N ALA A 432 11.95 6.27 -28.97
CA ALA A 432 12.69 6.17 -30.23
C ALA A 432 12.64 4.76 -30.83
N ALA A 433 12.74 3.72 -29.98
CA ALA A 433 12.62 2.32 -30.41
C ALA A 433 11.22 1.94 -30.94
N MET A 434 10.21 2.80 -30.70
CA MET A 434 8.83 2.59 -31.13
C MET A 434 8.41 3.44 -32.33
N ARG A 435 9.33 4.27 -32.88
CA ARG A 435 9.05 5.13 -34.03
C ARG A 435 8.75 4.33 -35.29
N ALA A 436 7.97 4.95 -36.17
CA ALA A 436 7.85 4.48 -37.54
C ALA A 436 9.23 4.55 -38.23
N PRO A 437 9.53 3.64 -39.19
CA PRO A 437 10.66 3.83 -40.08
C PRO A 437 10.57 5.20 -40.79
N PRO A 438 11.70 5.84 -41.13
CA PRO A 438 11.69 7.04 -41.96
C PRO A 438 10.91 6.80 -43.24
N GLU A 439 10.11 7.76 -43.68
CA GLU A 439 9.40 7.65 -44.96
C GLU A 439 10.42 7.74 -46.11
N ASP A 440 10.22 6.98 -47.19
CA ASP A 440 11.16 6.93 -48.33
C ASP A 440 11.37 8.31 -49.02
N ASP A 441 10.47 9.28 -48.80
CA ASP A 441 10.61 10.64 -49.31
C ASP A 441 11.70 11.45 -48.58
N ASP A 442 12.07 11.10 -47.33
CA ASP A 442 13.18 11.74 -46.60
C ASP A 442 14.55 11.37 -47.22
N PHE A 443 14.62 10.30 -48.02
CA PHE A 443 15.82 9.90 -48.76
C PHE A 443 15.90 10.49 -50.18
N LYS A 444 14.82 11.10 -50.70
CA LYS A 444 14.83 11.67 -52.06
C LYS A 444 15.56 13.01 -52.16
N ASP A 445 15.69 13.74 -51.04
CA ASP A 445 16.36 15.05 -51.02
C ASP A 445 17.88 14.98 -50.81
N THR A 446 18.47 13.78 -50.68
CA THR A 446 19.93 13.60 -50.53
C THR A 446 20.59 12.74 -51.61
N ALA A 447 19.82 12.23 -52.58
CA ALA A 447 20.33 11.41 -53.68
C ALA A 447 19.89 11.94 -55.05
N SER A 448 20.26 13.17 -55.37
CA SER A 448 20.29 13.65 -56.75
C SER A 448 21.51 14.53 -56.96
N SER A 449 22.69 13.91 -56.93
CA SER A 449 23.86 14.41 -57.65
C SER A 449 24.11 13.43 -58.79
N ASP A 450 23.55 13.75 -59.95
CA ASP A 450 23.96 13.17 -61.23
C ASP A 450 25.44 13.47 -61.44
N GLU A 451 26.30 12.46 -61.31
CA GLU A 451 27.51 12.36 -62.12
C GLU A 451 27.57 10.94 -62.67
N GLU A 452 27.38 10.85 -63.99
CA GLU A 452 27.64 9.67 -64.80
C GLU A 452 29.12 9.27 -64.68
N GLU A 453 29.43 8.06 -64.23
CA GLU A 453 30.50 7.26 -64.85
C GLU A 453 30.38 5.77 -64.50
N GLY A 454 30.60 4.93 -65.50
CA GLY A 454 30.24 3.52 -65.51
C GLY A 454 30.99 2.63 -64.52
N GLY A 455 30.27 1.62 -64.03
CA GLY A 455 30.83 0.49 -63.29
C GLY A 455 29.78 -0.61 -63.13
N ASP A 456 30.15 -1.82 -63.55
CA ASP A 456 29.30 -3.01 -63.66
C ASP A 456 28.35 -3.27 -62.48
N ARG A 457 27.09 -3.59 -62.81
CA ARG A 457 26.08 -4.09 -61.85
C ARG A 457 26.49 -5.47 -61.33
N GLN A 458 26.86 -5.56 -60.05
CA GLN A 458 26.94 -6.84 -59.34
C GLN A 458 25.54 -7.36 -58.99
N PRO A 459 25.23 -8.65 -59.23
CA PRO A 459 24.00 -9.26 -58.73
C PRO A 459 24.06 -9.46 -57.21
N VAL A 460 22.95 -9.17 -56.55
CA VAL A 460 22.77 -9.22 -55.10
C VAL A 460 22.86 -10.68 -54.62
N GLY A 461 23.80 -11.01 -53.72
CA GLY A 461 23.87 -12.31 -53.03
C GLY A 461 25.23 -13.00 -52.88
N ALA A 462 26.36 -12.37 -53.19
CA ALA A 462 27.68 -13.00 -53.05
C ALA A 462 28.35 -12.71 -51.69
N PHE A 463 28.80 -13.78 -51.01
CA PHE A 463 29.63 -13.70 -49.80
C PHE A 463 31.08 -13.31 -50.17
N PRO A 464 31.81 -12.56 -49.31
CA PRO A 464 33.17 -12.12 -49.62
C PRO A 464 34.12 -13.32 -49.79
N GLY A 465 34.71 -13.47 -50.98
CA GLY A 465 35.78 -14.45 -51.25
C GLY A 465 35.59 -15.39 -52.44
N THR A 466 34.50 -15.30 -53.21
CA THR A 466 34.18 -16.28 -54.30
C THR A 466 34.46 -15.77 -55.72
N HIS A 467 35.44 -14.88 -55.90
CA HIS A 467 35.68 -14.19 -57.18
C HIS A 467 36.32 -15.02 -58.31
N GLN A 468 36.68 -16.30 -58.11
CA GLN A 468 37.46 -17.06 -59.10
C GLN A 468 36.77 -18.26 -59.76
N GLU A 469 35.52 -18.61 -59.41
CA GLU A 469 34.94 -19.90 -59.86
C GLU A 469 33.85 -19.84 -60.95
N TYR A 470 33.51 -18.68 -61.51
CA TYR A 470 32.50 -18.58 -62.59
C TYR A 470 33.05 -18.16 -63.96
N GLY A 471 34.34 -18.40 -64.22
CA GLY A 471 34.94 -18.17 -65.53
C GLY A 471 35.21 -19.48 -66.28
N GLY A 472 34.21 -20.06 -66.96
CA GLY A 472 34.47 -21.26 -67.75
C GLY A 472 33.35 -21.75 -68.65
N SER A 473 33.53 -21.49 -69.95
CA SER A 473 33.10 -22.30 -71.10
C SER A 473 31.87 -21.83 -71.88
N GLY A 474 32.16 -21.19 -73.02
CA GLY A 474 31.19 -20.83 -74.06
C GLY A 474 31.85 -20.61 -75.42
N THR A 475 32.36 -21.70 -76.01
CA THR A 475 32.38 -22.06 -77.44
C THR A 475 32.88 -21.07 -78.50
N ALA A 476 33.82 -21.54 -79.33
CA ALA A 476 34.03 -21.03 -80.69
C ALA A 476 33.90 -22.17 -81.72
N TYR A 477 33.07 -21.90 -82.73
CA TYR A 477 32.95 -22.63 -83.99
C TYR A 477 34.04 -22.17 -84.99
N TYR A 478 34.34 -23.08 -85.93
CA TYR A 478 35.32 -23.06 -87.03
C TYR A 478 36.77 -23.41 -86.68
#